data_AF-A0A8T4CFQ2-F1
#
_entry.id   AF-A0A8T4CFQ2-F1
#
_cell.length_a   1.000
_cell.length_b   1.000
_cell.length_c   1.000
_cell.angle_alpha   90.00
_cell.angle_beta   90.00
_cell.angle_gamma   90.00
#
_symmetry.space_group_name_H-M   'P 1'
#
loop_
_entity.id
_entity.type
_entity.pdbx_description
1 polymer ?
#
loop_
_entity_poly.entity_id
_entity_poly.type
_entity_poly.pdbx_seq_one_letter_code
_entity_poly.pdbx_strand_id
1 'polypeptide(L)'
;MALQRLKRVSTMRILQWHSNFIVFKPVEKEIAMAEEAKKEENRIEDVVVLFTAIEEGDDAALAQKAIDDVHAFLEKLKVNRILIYPFAHLSSNLSKPSEALKLVKAMEAYAKQKGIETYRAPFGWNKQFTISIKGHPLAEQARAYAAPAVAEAKAEGAKKEEPVSAALKAEDTLKSFWHILQTDGSLVPIEEFKFKGHTNLQKFSQYEIKKSRAVTQMPPHVPLMKRLEIADYEQGSDPGNLRWYPKGRLIKSLLEQFVTAKMTAYGAMEVETPVMYDFNHPSLADYLNRFPARQYLLKTEDKDLFLRFAACFGQFLMVHDTQFSYRQMPLKVYELTRYSFRREKSGEVVGLRRLRAFTMPDCHAFCADLEQAKQEFKTRFNLSIGVLDDIGLSKDDYEVAIRFTEDFYKENKDFIVDLAKIFGKSLLAEVWTERFFYFTLKWDANFVDNQDKAAALSTDQIDVENAKRYEITYVDERGEKQYPLILHCSPSGAIERCVYALLEKAYKEQQN
;
A
#
# COMPACT_ATOMS: atom_id res chain seq x y z
N MET A 1 -37.00 8.84 25.32
CA MET A 1 -35.54 8.77 25.57
C MET A 1 -34.86 9.72 24.62
N ALA A 2 -34.13 10.69 25.15
CA ALA A 2 -33.51 11.77 24.39
C ALA A 2 -32.38 11.23 23.50
N LEU A 3 -32.52 11.41 22.18
CA LEU A 3 -31.41 11.28 21.25
C LEU A 3 -30.37 12.36 21.62
N GLN A 4 -29.27 11.96 22.25
CA GLN A 4 -28.08 12.79 22.33
C GLN A 4 -27.59 13.04 20.90
N ARG A 5 -27.82 14.25 20.39
CA ARG A 5 -27.13 14.76 19.21
C ARG A 5 -25.63 14.71 19.52
N LEU A 6 -24.93 13.75 18.93
CA LEU A 6 -23.47 13.80 18.79
C LEU A 6 -23.12 15.18 18.24
N LYS A 7 -22.44 16.02 19.03
CA LYS A 7 -21.86 17.27 18.54
C LYS A 7 -20.84 16.87 17.47
N ARG A 8 -21.21 17.07 16.20
CA ARG A 8 -20.33 16.83 15.06
C ARG A 8 -19.16 17.80 15.16
N VAL A 9 -17.96 17.26 14.94
CA VAL A 9 -16.70 18.01 14.94
C VAL A 9 -16.73 19.00 13.77
N SER A 10 -16.35 20.26 14.00
CA SER A 10 -16.27 21.27 12.95
C SER A 10 -15.20 20.91 11.92
N THR A 11 -15.50 21.04 10.62
CA THR A 11 -14.52 20.81 9.56
C THR A 11 -14.55 21.86 8.43
N MET A 12 -13.69 22.87 8.46
CA MET A 12 -13.52 23.79 7.32
C MET A 12 -12.92 23.03 6.13
N ARG A 13 -13.52 23.16 4.94
CA ARG A 13 -13.05 22.51 3.70
C ARG A 13 -12.52 23.52 2.71
N ILE A 14 -11.32 23.28 2.19
CA ILE A 14 -10.69 24.11 1.16
C ILE A 14 -10.19 23.23 0.02
N LEU A 15 -10.66 23.52 -1.20
CA LEU A 15 -10.04 23.02 -2.43
C LEU A 15 -9.11 24.10 -2.96
N GLN A 16 -7.82 23.78 -3.03
CA GLN A 16 -6.72 24.70 -3.30
C GLN A 16 -6.09 24.39 -4.66
N TRP A 17 -6.19 25.34 -5.60
CA TRP A 17 -5.72 25.17 -6.97
C TRP A 17 -4.71 26.24 -7.38
N HIS A 18 -3.48 25.84 -7.68
CA HIS A 18 -2.46 26.73 -8.26
C HIS A 18 -2.69 26.88 -9.76
N SER A 19 -3.05 28.09 -10.17
CA SER A 19 -3.60 28.36 -11.48
C SER A 19 -2.77 29.38 -12.25
N ASN A 20 -2.65 29.19 -13.56
CA ASN A 20 -2.13 30.21 -14.48
C ASN A 20 -3.02 31.46 -14.40
N PHE A 21 -4.34 31.28 -14.42
CA PHE A 21 -5.31 32.36 -14.20
C PHE A 21 -6.66 31.84 -13.74
N ILE A 22 -7.45 32.73 -13.14
CA ILE A 22 -8.90 32.60 -12.98
C ILE A 22 -9.61 33.88 -13.45
N VAL A 23 -10.72 33.71 -14.17
CA VAL A 23 -11.68 34.78 -14.50
C VAL A 23 -13.00 34.44 -13.84
N PHE A 24 -13.59 35.35 -13.07
CA PHE A 24 -14.92 35.14 -12.50
C PHE A 24 -15.83 36.38 -12.62
N LYS A 25 -17.13 36.14 -12.75
CA LYS A 25 -18.16 37.18 -12.88
C LYS A 25 -19.36 36.87 -11.98
N PRO A 26 -19.75 37.77 -11.06
CA PRO A 26 -21.00 37.66 -10.33
C PRO A 26 -22.21 37.80 -11.27
N VAL A 27 -23.14 36.84 -11.22
CA VAL A 27 -24.30 36.78 -12.11
C VAL A 27 -25.57 37.18 -11.37
N GLU A 28 -25.84 36.54 -10.23
CA GLU A 28 -27.08 36.71 -9.46
C GLU A 28 -26.84 36.50 -7.96
N LYS A 29 -27.57 37.25 -7.13
CA LYS A 29 -27.56 37.08 -5.67
C LYS A 29 -28.33 35.80 -5.32
N GLU A 30 -27.69 34.89 -4.60
CA GLU A 30 -28.25 33.59 -4.20
C GLU A 30 -28.94 33.67 -2.83
N ILE A 31 -28.51 34.61 -1.99
CA ILE A 31 -29.02 34.79 -0.62
C ILE A 31 -29.35 36.26 -0.35
N ALA A 32 -30.31 36.51 0.53
CA ALA A 32 -30.72 37.88 0.90
C ALA A 32 -29.58 38.74 1.48
N MET A 33 -28.59 38.10 2.11
CA MET A 33 -27.42 38.77 2.69
C MET A 33 -26.18 38.77 1.78
N ALA A 34 -26.35 38.53 0.48
CA ALA A 34 -25.27 38.57 -0.48
C ALA A 34 -24.60 39.96 -0.46
N GLU A 35 -23.28 39.98 -0.55
CA GLU A 35 -22.54 41.25 -0.56
C GLU A 35 -22.87 42.07 -1.80
N GLU A 36 -22.74 43.40 -1.75
CA GLU A 36 -22.84 44.19 -2.97
C GLU A 36 -21.62 43.95 -3.86
N ALA A 37 -21.87 43.66 -5.15
CA ALA A 37 -20.82 43.38 -6.12
C ALA A 37 -21.22 43.88 -7.51
N LYS A 38 -20.25 44.40 -8.25
CA LYS A 38 -20.44 44.76 -9.66
C LYS A 38 -20.49 43.50 -10.51
N LYS A 39 -21.39 43.46 -11.50
CA LYS A 39 -21.50 42.35 -12.47
C LYS A 39 -20.46 42.45 -13.59
N GLU A 40 -19.20 42.62 -13.21
CA GLU A 40 -18.06 42.74 -14.13
C GLU A 40 -17.13 41.53 -14.02
N GLU A 41 -16.36 41.28 -15.06
CA GLU A 41 -15.38 40.20 -15.07
C GLU A 41 -14.15 40.58 -14.26
N ASN A 42 -13.73 39.69 -13.38
CA ASN A 42 -12.55 39.84 -12.54
C ASN A 42 -11.54 38.79 -12.96
N ARG A 43 -10.36 39.21 -13.45
CA ARG A 43 -9.28 38.32 -13.88
C ARG A 43 -8.09 38.44 -12.94
N ILE A 44 -7.58 37.29 -12.50
CA ILE A 44 -6.40 37.20 -11.64
C ILE A 44 -5.44 36.18 -12.26
N GLU A 45 -4.21 36.63 -12.53
CA GLU A 45 -3.11 35.80 -13.05
C GLU A 45 -2.30 35.20 -11.90
N ASP A 46 -1.61 34.09 -12.16
CA ASP A 46 -0.64 33.44 -11.28
C ASP A 46 -1.09 33.39 -9.81
N VAL A 47 -2.10 32.58 -9.54
CA VAL A 47 -2.87 32.64 -8.28
C VAL A 47 -3.15 31.25 -7.73
N VAL A 48 -3.09 31.13 -6.41
CA VAL A 48 -3.65 29.99 -5.69
C VAL A 48 -5.09 30.28 -5.30
N VAL A 49 -6.03 29.61 -5.95
CA VAL A 49 -7.46 29.76 -5.68
C VAL A 49 -7.87 28.83 -4.54
N LEU A 50 -8.48 29.39 -3.50
CA LEU A 50 -9.01 28.70 -2.34
C LEU A 50 -10.52 28.65 -2.44
N PHE A 51 -11.06 27.56 -2.99
CA PHE A 51 -12.50 27.29 -2.92
C PHE A 51 -12.84 26.84 -1.51
N THR A 52 -13.52 27.71 -0.75
CA THR A 52 -13.69 27.55 0.70
C THR A 52 -15.15 27.31 1.06
N ALA A 53 -15.43 26.21 1.75
CA ALA A 53 -16.69 25.95 2.44
C ALA A 53 -16.47 26.05 3.95
N ILE A 54 -17.29 26.87 4.60
CA ILE A 54 -17.32 27.05 6.05
C ILE A 54 -18.43 26.17 6.62
N GLU A 55 -18.09 25.28 7.54
CA GLU A 55 -19.00 24.34 8.17
C GLU A 55 -19.50 24.80 9.55
N GLU A 56 -20.59 24.18 10.00
CA GLU A 56 -21.13 24.43 11.34
C GLU A 56 -20.08 24.12 12.42
N GLY A 57 -19.79 25.12 13.26
CA GLY A 57 -18.81 25.04 14.34
C GLY A 57 -17.38 25.48 13.97
N ASP A 58 -17.13 25.88 12.72
CA ASP A 58 -15.86 26.52 12.36
C ASP A 58 -15.70 27.85 13.12
N ASP A 59 -14.46 28.19 13.48
CA ASP A 59 -14.12 29.40 14.23
C ASP A 59 -12.93 30.16 13.62
N ALA A 60 -12.63 31.32 14.20
CA ALA A 60 -11.57 32.20 13.72
C ALA A 60 -10.17 31.57 13.87
N ALA A 61 -9.94 30.71 14.87
CA ALA A 61 -8.66 30.03 15.07
C ALA A 61 -8.42 29.03 13.94
N LEU A 62 -9.46 28.31 13.52
CA LEU A 62 -9.41 27.39 12.40
C LEU A 62 -9.18 28.12 11.07
N ALA A 63 -9.85 29.26 10.89
CA ALA A 63 -9.66 30.14 9.73
C ALA A 63 -8.20 30.66 9.63
N GLN A 64 -7.60 31.06 10.76
CA GLN A 64 -6.20 31.49 10.82
C GLN A 64 -5.25 30.33 10.49
N LYS A 65 -5.46 29.16 11.10
CA LYS A 65 -4.68 27.95 10.80
C LYS A 65 -4.74 27.58 9.32
N ALA A 66 -5.91 27.70 8.70
CA ALA A 66 -6.06 27.43 7.27
C ALA A 66 -5.20 28.38 6.42
N ILE A 67 -5.12 29.65 6.78
CA ILE A 67 -4.27 30.64 6.10
C ILE A 67 -2.78 30.42 6.39
N ASP A 68 -2.39 30.00 7.60
CA ASP A 68 -1.00 29.65 7.92
C ASP A 68 -0.50 28.48 7.04
N ASP A 69 -1.36 27.46 6.87
CA ASP A 69 -1.08 26.31 6.02
C ASP A 69 -0.97 26.69 4.52
N VAL A 70 -1.78 27.66 4.09
CA VAL A 70 -1.69 28.26 2.75
C VAL A 70 -0.40 29.06 2.60
N HIS A 71 -0.01 29.86 3.59
CA HIS A 71 1.23 30.64 3.57
C HIS A 71 2.45 29.72 3.41
N ALA A 72 2.55 28.65 4.19
CA ALA A 72 3.62 27.66 4.07
C ALA A 72 3.61 26.93 2.71
N PHE A 73 2.45 26.83 2.05
CA PHE A 73 2.34 26.28 0.71
C PHE A 73 2.80 27.26 -0.37
N LEU A 74 2.44 28.54 -0.25
CA LEU A 74 2.88 29.62 -1.12
C LEU A 74 4.41 29.75 -1.14
N GLU A 75 5.05 29.68 0.03
CA GLU A 75 6.52 29.69 0.17
C GLU A 75 7.21 28.58 -0.65
N LYS A 76 6.63 27.37 -0.64
CA LYS A 76 7.16 26.22 -1.40
C LYS A 76 7.05 26.44 -2.91
N LEU A 77 5.99 27.09 -3.36
CA LEU A 77 5.75 27.38 -4.76
C LEU A 77 6.42 28.66 -5.25
N LYS A 78 6.97 29.47 -4.34
CA LYS A 78 7.52 30.80 -4.63
C LYS A 78 6.51 31.74 -5.32
N VAL A 79 5.26 31.68 -4.89
CA VAL A 79 4.17 32.57 -5.32
C VAL A 79 3.57 33.28 -4.11
N ASN A 80 2.95 34.45 -4.28
CA ASN A 80 2.42 35.24 -3.16
C ASN A 80 0.94 35.65 -3.31
N ARG A 81 0.23 35.09 -4.28
CA ARG A 81 -1.13 35.54 -4.63
C ARG A 81 -2.17 34.48 -4.33
N ILE A 82 -3.23 34.86 -3.62
CA ILE A 82 -4.38 34.00 -3.35
C ILE A 82 -5.71 34.64 -3.74
N LEU A 83 -6.68 33.80 -4.09
CA LEU A 83 -8.09 34.17 -4.19
C LEU A 83 -8.90 33.31 -3.22
N ILE A 84 -9.51 33.93 -2.21
CA ILE A 84 -10.50 33.27 -1.36
C ILE A 84 -11.84 33.28 -2.09
N TYR A 85 -12.31 32.10 -2.50
CA TYR A 85 -13.52 31.92 -3.28
C TYR A 85 -14.56 31.16 -2.43
N PRO A 86 -15.61 31.82 -1.91
CA PRO A 86 -16.67 31.13 -1.19
C PRO A 86 -17.38 30.10 -2.08
N PHE A 87 -17.32 28.82 -1.70
CA PHE A 87 -17.79 27.70 -2.50
C PHE A 87 -18.50 26.65 -1.63
N ALA A 88 -19.78 26.90 -1.36
CA ALA A 88 -20.60 26.11 -0.43
C ALA A 88 -20.74 24.62 -0.83
N HIS A 89 -20.66 24.29 -2.12
CA HIS A 89 -20.89 22.92 -2.61
C HIS A 89 -19.84 21.88 -2.20
N LEU A 90 -18.77 22.27 -1.50
CA LEU A 90 -17.79 21.32 -0.94
C LEU A 90 -18.26 20.63 0.33
N SER A 91 -19.35 21.12 0.95
CA SER A 91 -19.88 20.58 2.20
C SER A 91 -21.40 20.48 2.19
N SER A 92 -21.91 19.45 2.87
CA SER A 92 -23.32 19.28 3.21
C SER A 92 -23.66 19.78 4.63
N ASN A 93 -22.68 20.31 5.37
CA ASN A 93 -22.80 20.73 6.77
C ASN A 93 -22.44 22.21 6.96
N LEU A 94 -23.06 23.09 6.17
CA LEU A 94 -22.67 24.49 6.08
C LEU A 94 -23.01 25.31 7.34
N SER A 95 -22.12 26.24 7.69
CA SER A 95 -22.40 27.25 8.71
C SER A 95 -23.51 28.21 8.26
N LYS A 96 -24.10 28.92 9.22
CA LYS A 96 -25.05 30.00 8.91
C LYS A 96 -24.36 31.06 8.04
N PRO A 97 -25.02 31.59 7.00
CA PRO A 97 -24.37 32.52 6.07
C PRO A 97 -23.72 33.76 6.73
N SER A 98 -24.28 34.26 7.84
CA SER A 98 -23.70 35.37 8.60
C SER A 98 -22.35 35.03 9.25
N GLU A 99 -22.21 33.80 9.75
CA GLU A 99 -20.97 33.31 10.38
C GLU A 99 -19.95 32.93 9.32
N ALA A 100 -20.39 32.29 8.23
CA ALA A 100 -19.53 31.98 7.10
C ALA A 100 -18.90 33.24 6.49
N LEU A 101 -19.69 34.31 6.31
CA LEU A 101 -19.18 35.59 5.82
C LEU A 101 -18.16 36.23 6.77
N LYS A 102 -18.40 36.18 8.09
CA LYS A 102 -17.45 36.67 9.09
C LYS A 102 -16.11 35.94 9.00
N LEU A 103 -16.14 34.61 8.91
CA LEU A 103 -14.92 33.79 8.86
C LEU A 103 -14.16 33.98 7.55
N VAL A 104 -14.85 34.05 6.42
CA VAL A 104 -14.25 34.36 5.12
C VAL A 104 -13.55 35.74 5.14
N LYS A 105 -14.16 36.76 5.78
CA LYS A 105 -13.52 38.08 5.98
C LYS A 105 -12.34 38.02 6.94
N ALA A 106 -12.42 37.20 7.98
CA ALA A 106 -11.31 36.98 8.90
C ALA A 106 -10.10 36.33 8.21
N MET A 107 -10.34 35.34 7.33
CA MET A 107 -9.30 34.73 6.50
C MET A 107 -8.63 35.77 5.59
N GLU A 108 -9.40 36.62 4.93
CA GLU A 108 -8.88 37.70 4.08
C GLU A 108 -7.98 38.67 4.87
N ALA A 109 -8.47 39.15 6.03
CA ALA A 109 -7.72 40.08 6.87
C ALA A 109 -6.41 39.46 7.39
N TYR A 110 -6.46 38.21 7.83
CA TYR A 110 -5.29 37.51 8.34
C TYR A 110 -4.25 37.21 7.25
N ALA A 111 -4.70 36.83 6.04
CA ALA A 111 -3.81 36.62 4.90
C ALA A 111 -3.08 37.91 4.51
N LYS A 112 -3.78 39.06 4.48
CA LYS A 112 -3.16 40.37 4.25
C LYS A 112 -2.17 40.74 5.36
N GLN A 113 -2.47 40.44 6.62
CA GLN A 113 -1.55 40.65 7.74
C GLN A 113 -0.25 39.84 7.60
N LYS A 114 -0.32 38.65 6.98
CA LYS A 114 0.84 37.80 6.68
C LYS A 114 1.62 38.24 5.43
N GLY A 115 1.22 39.32 4.76
CA GLY A 115 1.90 39.84 3.57
C GLY A 115 1.51 39.14 2.26
N ILE A 116 0.42 38.35 2.27
CA ILE A 116 -0.07 37.65 1.07
C ILE A 116 -0.91 38.62 0.22
N GLU A 117 -0.64 38.68 -1.08
CA GLU A 117 -1.48 39.39 -2.04
C GLU A 117 -2.84 38.68 -2.17
N THR A 118 -3.85 39.21 -1.50
CA THR A 118 -5.10 38.51 -1.24
C THR A 118 -6.28 39.16 -1.94
N TYR A 119 -6.97 38.36 -2.75
CA TYR A 119 -8.25 38.68 -3.38
C TYR A 119 -9.38 37.86 -2.79
N ARG A 120 -10.62 38.33 -2.94
CA ARG A 120 -11.82 37.61 -2.48
C ARG A 120 -12.96 37.75 -3.46
N ALA A 121 -13.62 36.63 -3.78
CA ALA A 121 -14.84 36.64 -4.58
C ALA A 121 -16.04 37.02 -3.70
N PRO A 122 -17.06 37.73 -4.24
CA PRO A 122 -18.20 38.17 -3.44
C PRO A 122 -19.01 36.99 -2.90
N PHE A 123 -19.39 37.09 -1.63
CA PHE A 123 -20.12 36.07 -0.90
C PHE A 123 -21.63 36.12 -1.21
N GLY A 124 -22.25 34.94 -1.33
CA GLY A 124 -23.70 34.84 -1.57
C GLY A 124 -24.15 35.07 -3.01
N TRP A 125 -23.25 34.90 -3.98
CA TRP A 125 -23.54 35.07 -5.41
C TRP A 125 -23.31 33.77 -6.19
N ASN A 126 -24.22 33.51 -7.13
CA ASN A 126 -23.96 32.68 -8.29
C ASN A 126 -22.91 33.37 -9.16
N LYS A 127 -21.83 32.65 -9.47
CA LYS A 127 -20.66 33.19 -10.17
C LYS A 127 -20.29 32.26 -11.32
N GLN A 128 -20.16 32.81 -12.51
CA GLN A 128 -19.53 32.12 -13.62
C GLN A 128 -18.01 32.28 -13.49
N PHE A 129 -17.24 31.23 -13.77
CA PHE A 129 -15.79 31.36 -13.82
C PHE A 129 -15.15 30.47 -14.90
N THR A 130 -13.96 30.86 -15.34
CA THR A 130 -13.05 30.07 -16.18
C THR A 130 -11.70 30.03 -15.49
N ILE A 131 -11.06 28.86 -15.43
CA ILE A 131 -9.79 28.69 -14.75
C ILE A 131 -8.83 27.84 -15.59
N SER A 132 -7.54 28.18 -15.54
CA SER A 132 -6.46 27.39 -16.14
C SER A 132 -5.50 26.97 -15.04
N ILE A 133 -5.45 25.67 -14.75
CA ILE A 133 -4.63 25.10 -13.66
C ILE A 133 -3.21 24.82 -14.18
N LYS A 134 -2.19 24.99 -13.33
CA LYS A 134 -0.80 24.66 -13.68
C LYS A 134 -0.57 23.15 -13.75
N GLY A 135 0.26 22.69 -14.67
CA GLY A 135 0.58 21.27 -14.82
C GLY A 135 1.71 20.79 -13.91
N HIS A 136 1.47 20.65 -12.60
CA HIS A 136 2.46 20.07 -11.68
C HIS A 136 1.82 19.32 -10.48
N PRO A 137 2.52 18.40 -9.80
CA PRO A 137 1.93 17.52 -8.77
C PRO A 137 1.27 18.23 -7.58
N LEU A 138 1.69 19.46 -7.29
CA LEU A 138 1.12 20.28 -6.21
C LEU A 138 -0.02 21.21 -6.65
N ALA A 139 -0.42 21.16 -7.92
CA ALA A 139 -1.32 22.15 -8.48
C ALA A 139 -2.74 22.03 -7.94
N GLU A 140 -3.14 20.82 -7.51
CA GLU A 140 -4.47 20.54 -7.02
C GLU A 140 -4.40 19.84 -5.66
N GLN A 141 -4.97 20.47 -4.63
CA GLN A 141 -4.98 19.93 -3.27
C GLN A 141 -6.34 20.12 -2.60
N ALA A 142 -6.82 19.11 -1.88
CA ALA A 142 -7.95 19.24 -0.97
C ALA A 142 -7.45 19.26 0.47
N ARG A 143 -7.98 20.17 1.29
CA ARG A 143 -7.63 20.36 2.70
C ARG A 143 -8.89 20.40 3.57
N ALA A 144 -8.80 19.80 4.75
CA ALA A 144 -9.81 19.83 5.78
C ALA A 144 -9.17 20.21 7.11
N TYR A 145 -9.79 21.13 7.84
CA TYR A 145 -9.30 21.63 9.13
C TYR A 145 -10.34 21.35 10.20
N ALA A 146 -9.96 20.78 11.34
CA ALA A 146 -10.87 20.54 12.47
C ALA A 146 -10.44 21.28 13.74
N ALA A 147 -11.40 21.79 14.52
CA ALA A 147 -11.15 22.36 15.83
C ALA A 147 -10.83 21.25 16.86
N PRO A 148 -9.94 21.50 17.83
CA PRO A 148 -9.67 20.54 18.90
C PRO A 148 -10.90 20.41 19.81
N ALA A 149 -11.56 19.25 19.81
CA ALA A 149 -12.61 18.96 20.78
C ALA A 149 -12.03 18.77 22.19
N VAL A 150 -12.79 19.27 23.18
CA VAL A 150 -12.51 19.24 24.63
C VAL A 150 -12.01 17.87 25.07
N ALA A 151 -10.91 17.91 25.81
CA ALA A 151 -10.18 16.76 26.31
C ALA A 151 -11.01 15.92 27.29
N GLU A 152 -11.24 14.66 26.93
CA GLU A 152 -11.07 13.55 27.87
C GLU A 152 -10.03 12.58 27.29
N ALA A 153 -8.94 12.44 28.05
CA ALA A 153 -7.86 11.48 27.92
C ALA A 153 -7.25 11.24 26.52
N LYS A 154 -6.46 12.21 26.04
CA LYS A 154 -5.25 11.88 25.26
C LYS A 154 -4.04 12.57 25.87
N ALA A 155 -3.27 11.80 26.63
CA ALA A 155 -1.92 12.15 26.99
C ALA A 155 -1.10 12.46 25.73
N GLU A 156 -0.49 13.64 25.73
CA GLU A 156 0.73 14.03 25.00
C GLU A 156 0.84 13.59 23.54
N GLY A 157 0.23 14.40 22.67
CA GLY A 157 0.55 14.44 21.25
C GLY A 157 1.78 15.30 20.97
N ALA A 158 2.98 14.76 21.24
CA ALA A 158 4.00 14.85 20.20
C ALA A 158 3.35 14.37 18.89
N LYS A 159 3.77 14.88 17.71
CA LYS A 159 3.43 14.21 16.45
C LYS A 159 3.88 12.74 16.57
N LYS A 160 3.00 11.85 17.02
CA LYS A 160 3.18 10.42 16.81
C LYS A 160 2.96 10.28 15.32
N GLU A 161 4.07 10.28 14.58
CA GLU A 161 4.18 9.44 13.41
C GLU A 161 3.43 8.15 13.76
N GLU A 162 2.37 7.82 13.00
CA GLU A 162 1.79 6.48 13.10
C GLU A 162 2.96 5.50 13.07
N PRO A 163 3.00 4.48 13.94
CA PRO A 163 4.18 3.61 14.07
C PRO A 163 4.46 2.97 12.72
N VAL A 164 5.39 3.56 11.98
CA VAL A 164 5.97 3.00 10.78
C VAL A 164 7.00 2.01 11.30
N SER A 165 6.82 0.73 10.97
CA SER A 165 7.74 -0.35 11.34
C SER A 165 9.18 0.07 11.09
N ALA A 166 10.11 -0.32 11.97
CA ALA A 166 11.53 -0.06 11.79
C ALA A 166 12.04 -0.59 10.45
N ALA A 167 11.49 -1.72 9.97
CA ALA A 167 11.82 -2.27 8.65
C ALA A 167 11.47 -1.35 7.47
N LEU A 168 10.30 -0.70 7.49
CA LEU A 168 9.93 0.26 6.44
C LEU A 168 10.86 1.49 6.46
N LYS A 169 11.30 1.95 7.65
CA LYS A 169 12.28 3.05 7.77
C LYS A 169 13.67 2.63 7.28
N ALA A 170 14.09 1.39 7.57
CA ALA A 170 15.38 0.85 7.15
C ALA A 170 15.46 0.63 5.63
N GLU A 171 14.34 0.27 4.98
CA GLU A 171 14.25 0.12 3.52
C GLU A 171 14.66 1.41 2.77
N ASP A 172 14.36 2.58 3.34
CA ASP A 172 14.67 3.89 2.73
C ASP A 172 16.14 4.29 2.88
N THR A 173 16.89 3.70 3.81
CA THR A 173 18.31 4.00 4.09
C THR A 173 19.29 2.95 3.55
N LEU A 174 18.76 1.90 2.90
CA LEU A 174 19.50 0.71 2.49
C LEU A 174 20.46 1.01 1.32
N LYS A 175 21.72 0.58 1.44
CA LYS A 175 22.65 0.48 0.31
C LYS A 175 22.52 -0.92 -0.31
N SER A 176 21.70 -1.02 -1.35
CA SER A 176 21.56 -2.25 -2.14
C SER A 176 22.48 -2.25 -3.36
N PHE A 177 23.04 -3.40 -3.69
CA PHE A 177 23.77 -3.61 -4.94
C PHE A 177 22.97 -4.51 -5.87
N TRP A 178 22.66 -4.00 -7.06
CA TRP A 178 21.85 -4.70 -8.04
C TRP A 178 22.72 -5.41 -9.08
N HIS A 179 22.44 -6.69 -9.28
CA HIS A 179 23.16 -7.54 -10.21
C HIS A 179 22.18 -8.38 -11.04
N ILE A 180 22.67 -8.96 -12.14
CA ILE A 180 21.98 -9.99 -12.90
C ILE A 180 22.71 -11.30 -12.68
N LEU A 181 22.02 -12.25 -12.05
CA LEU A 181 22.50 -13.62 -11.87
C LEU A 181 22.14 -14.43 -13.12
N GLN A 182 23.14 -14.89 -13.85
CA GLN A 182 22.96 -15.69 -15.06
C GLN A 182 22.91 -17.19 -14.72
N THR A 183 22.38 -17.99 -15.65
CA THR A 183 22.23 -19.45 -15.49
C THR A 183 23.56 -20.21 -15.44
N ASP A 184 24.64 -19.60 -15.92
CA ASP A 184 26.02 -20.11 -15.81
C ASP A 184 26.67 -19.81 -14.45
N GLY A 185 25.99 -19.05 -13.59
CA GLY A 185 26.44 -18.66 -12.26
C GLY A 185 27.30 -17.39 -12.21
N SER A 186 27.43 -16.67 -13.32
CA SER A 186 27.99 -15.31 -13.31
C SER A 186 27.01 -14.32 -12.68
N LEU A 187 27.54 -13.42 -11.85
CA LEU A 187 26.80 -12.35 -11.20
C LEU A 187 27.33 -11.02 -11.71
N VAL A 188 26.60 -10.40 -12.64
CA VAL A 188 27.04 -9.21 -13.38
C VAL A 188 26.41 -7.96 -12.78
N PRO A 189 27.16 -6.90 -12.45
CA PRO A 189 26.58 -5.63 -12.02
C PRO A 189 25.56 -5.12 -13.05
N ILE A 190 24.42 -4.59 -12.58
CA ILE A 190 23.33 -4.23 -13.50
C ILE A 190 23.74 -3.15 -14.51
N GLU A 191 24.67 -2.26 -14.13
CA GLU A 191 25.22 -1.21 -14.97
C GLU A 191 26.07 -1.77 -16.14
N GLU A 192 26.62 -2.97 -15.96
CA GLU A 192 27.46 -3.65 -16.95
C GLU A 192 26.66 -4.65 -17.80
N PHE A 193 25.46 -5.04 -17.36
CA PHE A 193 24.64 -6.03 -18.04
C PHE A 193 23.98 -5.50 -19.32
N LYS A 194 24.11 -6.25 -20.42
CA LYS A 194 23.51 -5.91 -21.71
C LYS A 194 22.12 -6.55 -21.85
N PHE A 195 21.07 -5.76 -21.67
CA PHE A 195 19.67 -6.20 -21.78
C PHE A 195 19.16 -6.58 -23.18
N LYS A 196 20.03 -6.70 -24.19
CA LYS A 196 19.61 -7.07 -25.55
C LYS A 196 19.01 -8.47 -25.53
N GLY A 197 17.75 -8.61 -25.94
CA GLY A 197 17.00 -9.88 -25.86
C GLY A 197 16.32 -10.14 -24.50
N HIS A 198 16.47 -9.24 -23.53
CA HIS A 198 15.93 -9.36 -22.17
C HIS A 198 15.02 -8.15 -21.81
N THR A 199 14.11 -7.78 -22.72
CA THR A 199 13.28 -6.57 -22.58
C THR A 199 12.40 -6.60 -21.32
N ASN A 200 11.83 -7.74 -20.97
CA ASN A 200 10.96 -7.87 -19.80
C ASN A 200 11.76 -7.75 -18.49
N LEU A 201 12.92 -8.41 -18.41
CA LEU A 201 13.89 -8.24 -17.32
C LEU A 201 14.36 -6.79 -17.18
N GLN A 202 14.62 -6.08 -18.28
CA GLN A 202 14.99 -4.66 -18.23
C GLN A 202 13.91 -3.80 -17.57
N LYS A 203 12.65 -3.97 -17.99
CA LYS A 203 11.49 -3.26 -17.43
C LYS A 203 11.35 -3.56 -15.94
N PHE A 204 11.43 -4.84 -15.59
CA PHE A 204 11.36 -5.30 -14.20
C PHE A 204 12.46 -4.68 -13.33
N SER A 205 13.72 -4.76 -13.76
CA SER A 205 14.84 -4.22 -12.97
C SER A 205 14.76 -2.72 -12.79
N GLN A 206 14.33 -1.98 -13.82
CA GLN A 206 14.12 -0.53 -13.70
C GLN A 206 13.00 -0.19 -12.71
N TYR A 207 11.93 -0.98 -12.68
CA TYR A 207 10.83 -0.80 -11.72
C TYR A 207 11.29 -1.03 -10.28
N GLU A 208 12.02 -2.12 -10.02
CA GLU A 208 12.56 -2.46 -8.70
C GLU A 208 13.53 -1.39 -8.18
N ILE A 209 14.42 -0.88 -9.05
CA ILE A 209 15.40 0.14 -8.67
C ILE A 209 14.74 1.50 -8.40
N LYS A 210 13.79 1.92 -9.24
CA LYS A 210 13.12 3.21 -9.08
C LYS A 210 12.22 3.25 -7.84
N LYS A 211 11.76 2.09 -7.35
CA LYS A 211 10.78 1.92 -6.25
C LYS A 211 9.54 2.84 -6.37
N SER A 212 9.20 3.32 -7.57
CA SER A 212 8.09 4.23 -7.79
C SER A 212 6.78 3.47 -7.83
N ARG A 213 6.00 3.65 -6.76
CA ARG A 213 4.75 2.92 -6.50
C ARG A 213 3.51 3.68 -6.98
N ALA A 214 3.68 4.89 -7.53
CA ALA A 214 2.58 5.76 -7.91
C ALA A 214 1.80 5.22 -9.13
N VAL A 215 0.48 5.39 -9.08
CA VAL A 215 -0.41 5.09 -10.20
C VAL A 215 -0.52 6.35 -11.06
N THR A 216 0.10 6.32 -12.23
CA THR A 216 0.16 7.44 -13.18
C THR A 216 -0.94 7.38 -14.24
N GLN A 217 -1.35 6.17 -14.59
CA GLN A 217 -2.37 5.88 -15.60
C GLN A 217 -3.17 4.65 -15.19
N MET A 218 -4.43 4.56 -15.63
CA MET A 218 -5.29 3.41 -15.33
C MET A 218 -4.82 2.17 -16.11
N PRO A 219 -4.45 1.06 -15.44
CA PRO A 219 -3.96 -0.15 -16.10
C PRO A 219 -5.09 -0.96 -16.77
N PRO A 220 -4.81 -1.68 -17.88
CA PRO A 220 -5.83 -2.39 -18.66
C PRO A 220 -6.71 -3.37 -17.88
N HIS A 221 -6.20 -4.04 -16.84
CA HIS A 221 -7.03 -4.94 -16.04
C HIS A 221 -8.19 -4.22 -15.32
N VAL A 222 -8.08 -2.91 -15.04
CA VAL A 222 -9.13 -2.15 -14.34
C VAL A 222 -10.41 -1.99 -15.17
N PRO A 223 -10.38 -1.49 -16.42
CA PRO A 223 -11.57 -1.50 -17.25
C PRO A 223 -12.02 -2.94 -17.60
N LEU A 224 -11.08 -3.89 -17.77
CA LEU A 224 -11.43 -5.29 -18.08
C LEU A 224 -12.19 -5.98 -16.94
N MET A 225 -11.73 -5.87 -15.70
CA MET A 225 -12.39 -6.53 -14.56
C MET A 225 -13.83 -6.04 -14.37
N LYS A 226 -14.11 -4.77 -14.72
CA LYS A 226 -15.46 -4.19 -14.69
C LYS A 226 -16.30 -4.65 -15.88
N ARG A 227 -15.77 -4.50 -17.10
CA ARG A 227 -16.47 -4.86 -18.35
C ARG A 227 -16.85 -6.33 -18.41
N LEU A 228 -16.01 -7.20 -17.87
CA LEU A 228 -16.22 -8.65 -17.83
C LEU A 228 -17.02 -9.12 -16.60
N GLU A 229 -17.49 -8.19 -15.76
CA GLU A 229 -18.22 -8.50 -14.51
C GLU A 229 -17.42 -9.47 -13.63
N ILE A 230 -16.14 -9.19 -13.44
CA ILE A 230 -15.25 -9.97 -12.56
C ILE A 230 -15.25 -9.31 -11.17
N ALA A 231 -14.80 -8.06 -11.10
CA ALA A 231 -14.69 -7.31 -9.86
C ALA A 231 -14.86 -5.81 -10.12
N ASP A 232 -15.22 -5.07 -9.08
CA ASP A 232 -15.32 -3.62 -9.11
C ASP A 232 -15.04 -3.02 -7.73
N TYR A 233 -14.85 -1.70 -7.70
CA TYR A 233 -14.72 -0.97 -6.45
C TYR A 233 -16.05 -0.89 -5.72
N GLU A 234 -16.01 -0.87 -4.39
CA GLU A 234 -17.18 -0.69 -3.53
C GLU A 234 -17.08 0.65 -2.79
N GLN A 235 -17.97 1.59 -3.11
CA GLN A 235 -17.95 2.94 -2.53
C GLN A 235 -18.26 2.94 -1.03
N GLY A 236 -19.04 1.95 -0.56
CA GLY A 236 -19.29 1.75 0.87
C GLY A 236 -18.13 1.13 1.63
N SER A 237 -17.02 0.79 0.97
CA SER A 237 -15.86 0.12 1.56
C SER A 237 -14.60 0.99 1.50
N ASP A 238 -13.60 0.64 2.31
CA ASP A 238 -12.28 1.28 2.25
C ASP A 238 -11.60 0.96 0.91
N PRO A 239 -10.87 1.90 0.26
CA PRO A 239 -10.23 1.65 -1.03
C PRO A 239 -9.43 0.34 -1.06
N GLY A 240 -9.42 -0.35 -2.19
CA GLY A 240 -8.67 -1.61 -2.31
C GLY A 240 -9.32 -2.82 -1.62
N ASN A 241 -10.56 -2.66 -1.12
CA ASN A 241 -11.49 -3.73 -0.81
C ASN A 241 -12.49 -3.80 -1.97
N LEU A 242 -12.38 -4.84 -2.80
CA LEU A 242 -13.21 -4.95 -4.01
C LEU A 242 -14.42 -5.85 -3.77
N ARG A 243 -15.51 -5.56 -4.48
CA ARG A 243 -16.62 -6.49 -4.64
C ARG A 243 -16.34 -7.42 -5.82
N TRP A 244 -16.76 -8.67 -5.68
CA TRP A 244 -16.66 -9.69 -6.72
C TRP A 244 -18.05 -10.04 -7.23
N TYR A 245 -18.26 -9.92 -8.53
CA TYR A 245 -19.49 -10.35 -9.19
C TYR A 245 -19.50 -11.88 -9.36
N PRO A 246 -20.65 -12.52 -9.70
CA PRO A 246 -20.74 -13.97 -9.77
C PRO A 246 -19.67 -14.64 -10.65
N LYS A 247 -19.37 -14.09 -11.84
CA LYS A 247 -18.33 -14.62 -12.73
C LYS A 247 -16.94 -14.55 -12.10
N GLY A 248 -16.58 -13.39 -11.54
CA GLY A 248 -15.30 -13.23 -10.86
C GLY A 248 -15.19 -14.09 -9.61
N ARG A 249 -16.26 -14.21 -8.82
CA ARG A 249 -16.27 -15.06 -7.62
C ARG A 249 -16.04 -16.53 -7.98
N LEU A 250 -16.63 -17.02 -9.08
CA LEU A 250 -16.38 -18.36 -9.61
C LEU A 250 -14.90 -18.54 -9.97
N ILE A 251 -14.32 -17.63 -10.75
CA ILE A 251 -12.89 -17.66 -11.12
C ILE A 251 -12.02 -17.70 -9.86
N LYS A 252 -12.26 -16.78 -8.92
CA LYS A 252 -11.53 -16.70 -7.64
C LYS A 252 -11.68 -18.02 -6.85
N SER A 253 -12.86 -18.62 -6.83
CA SER A 253 -13.11 -19.88 -6.11
C SER A 253 -12.34 -21.05 -6.69
N LEU A 254 -12.27 -21.14 -8.03
CA LEU A 254 -11.54 -22.20 -8.71
C LEU A 254 -10.04 -22.08 -8.46
N LEU A 255 -9.50 -20.85 -8.47
CA LEU A 255 -8.10 -20.60 -8.11
C LEU A 255 -7.81 -20.93 -6.64
N GLU A 256 -8.69 -20.53 -5.72
CA GLU A 256 -8.60 -20.88 -4.29
C GLU A 256 -8.53 -22.41 -4.10
N GLN A 257 -9.48 -23.15 -4.67
CA GLN A 257 -9.54 -24.61 -4.58
C GLN A 257 -8.32 -25.28 -5.22
N PHE A 258 -7.90 -24.79 -6.38
CA PHE A 258 -6.73 -25.32 -7.10
C PHE A 258 -5.46 -25.18 -6.28
N VAL A 259 -5.18 -23.99 -5.76
CA VAL A 259 -3.96 -23.74 -4.97
C VAL A 259 -4.00 -24.56 -3.68
N THR A 260 -5.14 -24.62 -2.98
CA THR A 260 -5.30 -25.48 -1.80
C THR A 260 -4.99 -26.94 -2.14
N ALA A 261 -5.53 -27.47 -3.25
CA ALA A 261 -5.26 -28.85 -3.67
C ALA A 261 -3.77 -29.10 -3.96
N LYS A 262 -3.08 -28.15 -4.59
CA LYS A 262 -1.63 -28.23 -4.81
C LYS A 262 -0.84 -28.23 -3.49
N MET A 263 -1.26 -27.43 -2.52
CA MET A 263 -0.64 -27.39 -1.19
C MET A 263 -0.89 -28.69 -0.39
N THR A 264 -2.09 -29.26 -0.47
CA THR A 264 -2.38 -30.57 0.11
C THR A 264 -1.52 -31.67 -0.54
N ALA A 265 -1.39 -31.68 -1.87
CA ALA A 265 -0.55 -32.64 -2.58
C ALA A 265 0.95 -32.51 -2.24
N TYR A 266 1.40 -31.29 -1.93
CA TYR A 266 2.74 -31.00 -1.42
C TYR A 266 2.95 -31.50 0.04
N GLY A 267 1.87 -31.86 0.74
CA GLY A 267 1.91 -32.37 2.11
C GLY A 267 1.80 -31.29 3.19
N ALA A 268 1.34 -30.07 2.83
CA ALA A 268 1.04 -29.05 3.82
C ALA A 268 -0.32 -29.29 4.48
N MET A 269 -0.38 -29.10 5.81
CA MET A 269 -1.59 -29.26 6.59
C MET A 269 -2.34 -27.93 6.68
N GLU A 270 -3.59 -27.91 6.22
CA GLU A 270 -4.43 -26.72 6.25
C GLU A 270 -4.91 -26.43 7.69
N VAL A 271 -4.80 -25.16 8.10
CA VAL A 271 -5.28 -24.64 9.37
C VAL A 271 -6.05 -23.35 9.16
N GLU A 272 -6.84 -22.95 10.15
CA GLU A 272 -7.54 -21.67 10.17
C GLU A 272 -7.19 -20.93 11.46
N THR A 273 -6.82 -19.65 11.34
CA THR A 273 -6.42 -18.84 12.49
C THR A 273 -7.21 -17.53 12.56
N PRO A 274 -7.32 -16.89 13.75
CA PRO A 274 -8.08 -15.66 13.92
C PRO A 274 -7.68 -14.54 12.94
N VAL A 275 -8.65 -13.70 12.57
CA VAL A 275 -8.45 -12.57 11.63
C VAL A 275 -7.80 -11.34 12.27
N MET A 276 -7.90 -11.21 13.60
CA MET A 276 -7.40 -10.06 14.34
C MET A 276 -6.74 -10.50 15.64
N TYR A 277 -5.73 -9.75 16.06
CA TYR A 277 -4.91 -10.07 17.22
C TYR A 277 -4.69 -8.84 18.11
N ASP A 278 -4.32 -9.07 19.37
CA ASP A 278 -3.95 -8.04 20.33
C ASP A 278 -2.66 -7.34 19.87
N PHE A 279 -2.73 -6.02 19.68
CA PHE A 279 -1.60 -5.21 19.23
C PHE A 279 -0.45 -5.21 20.25
N ASN A 280 -0.75 -5.42 21.53
CA ASN A 280 0.22 -5.40 22.62
C ASN A 280 0.75 -6.79 22.98
N HIS A 281 0.38 -7.85 22.24
CA HIS A 281 0.93 -9.18 22.48
C HIS A 281 2.45 -9.19 22.27
N PRO A 282 3.28 -9.63 23.23
CA PRO A 282 4.74 -9.47 23.18
C PRO A 282 5.39 -9.98 21.89
N SER A 283 5.11 -11.22 21.48
CA SER A 283 5.69 -11.82 20.26
C SER A 283 5.22 -11.14 18.97
N LEU A 284 3.99 -10.60 18.96
CA LEU A 284 3.42 -9.95 17.77
C LEU A 284 3.92 -8.51 17.65
N ALA A 285 4.03 -7.79 18.76
CA ALA A 285 4.54 -6.41 18.79
C ALA A 285 5.97 -6.33 18.23
N ASP A 286 6.85 -7.27 18.60
CA ASP A 286 8.21 -7.31 18.05
C ASP A 286 8.23 -7.65 16.55
N TYR A 287 7.37 -8.59 16.12
CA TYR A 287 7.22 -8.92 14.70
C TYR A 287 6.69 -7.74 13.87
N LEU A 288 5.69 -7.01 14.38
CA LEU A 288 5.10 -5.84 13.74
C LEU A 288 6.13 -4.73 13.51
N ASN A 289 7.11 -4.57 14.39
CA ASN A 289 8.21 -3.62 14.21
C ASN A 289 9.18 -4.03 13.08
N ARG A 290 9.27 -5.32 12.78
CA ARG A 290 10.19 -5.89 11.78
C ARG A 290 9.55 -6.13 10.41
N PHE A 291 8.24 -6.01 10.28
CA PHE A 291 7.55 -6.18 9.00
C PHE A 291 7.15 -4.84 8.36
N PRO A 292 7.51 -4.56 7.09
CA PRO A 292 7.29 -3.26 6.44
C PRO A 292 5.82 -3.07 5.97
N ALA A 293 4.85 -3.14 6.88
CA ALA A 293 3.44 -2.93 6.57
C ALA A 293 2.76 -1.95 7.53
N ARG A 294 1.79 -1.22 6.98
CA ARG A 294 0.86 -0.38 7.74
C ARG A 294 -0.35 -1.20 8.13
N GLN A 295 -0.82 -1.05 9.36
CA GLN A 295 -1.90 -1.86 9.93
C GLN A 295 -3.21 -1.11 10.02
N TYR A 296 -4.31 -1.86 9.97
CA TYR A 296 -5.61 -1.40 10.48
C TYR A 296 -5.67 -1.69 11.96
N LEU A 297 -5.93 -0.67 12.77
CA LEU A 297 -6.12 -0.79 14.21
C LEU A 297 -7.62 -0.71 14.53
N LEU A 298 -8.11 -1.63 15.35
CA LEU A 298 -9.45 -1.65 15.91
C LEU A 298 -9.36 -1.38 17.39
N LYS A 299 -10.05 -0.35 17.86
CA LYS A 299 -10.14 -0.05 19.28
C LYS A 299 -11.37 -0.72 19.86
N THR A 300 -11.16 -1.58 20.84
CA THR A 300 -12.23 -2.11 21.70
C THR A 300 -12.17 -1.41 23.05
N GLU A 301 -13.14 -1.66 23.94
CA GLU A 301 -13.15 -1.08 25.29
C GLU A 301 -11.91 -1.49 26.10
N ASP A 302 -11.49 -2.75 25.95
CA ASP A 302 -10.42 -3.34 26.77
C ASP A 302 -9.07 -3.47 26.05
N LYS A 303 -9.08 -3.47 24.71
CA LYS A 303 -7.89 -3.81 23.90
C LYS A 303 -7.78 -3.02 22.60
N ASP A 304 -6.55 -2.72 22.22
CA ASP A 304 -6.21 -2.33 20.85
C ASP A 304 -5.89 -3.60 20.04
N LEU A 305 -6.67 -3.85 18.99
CA LEU A 305 -6.50 -5.00 18.08
C LEU A 305 -5.97 -4.52 16.73
N PHE A 306 -5.39 -5.43 15.95
CA PHE A 306 -5.06 -5.18 14.55
C PHE A 306 -5.58 -6.29 13.63
N LEU A 307 -5.92 -5.93 12.39
CA LEU A 307 -6.23 -6.93 11.35
C LEU A 307 -4.94 -7.53 10.81
N ARG A 308 -4.87 -8.85 10.73
CA ARG A 308 -3.68 -9.56 10.21
C ARG A 308 -3.42 -9.24 8.74
N PHE A 309 -2.14 -9.27 8.33
CA PHE A 309 -1.71 -9.14 6.93
C PHE A 309 -1.04 -10.40 6.36
N ALA A 310 -0.88 -11.43 7.19
CA ALA A 310 -0.26 -12.71 6.88
C ALA A 310 -0.76 -13.78 7.86
N ALA A 311 -0.65 -15.06 7.50
CA ALA A 311 -0.99 -16.18 8.38
C ALA A 311 0.05 -16.39 9.48
N CYS A 312 1.28 -15.89 9.29
CA CYS A 312 2.42 -16.08 10.19
C CYS A 312 2.04 -15.88 11.66
N PHE A 313 1.24 -14.85 11.97
CA PHE A 313 0.80 -14.55 13.33
C PHE A 313 0.11 -15.73 14.01
N GLY A 314 -0.93 -16.26 13.39
CA GLY A 314 -1.71 -17.36 13.96
C GLY A 314 -0.97 -18.68 13.88
N GLN A 315 -0.31 -18.95 12.75
CA GLN A 315 0.40 -20.20 12.54
C GLN A 315 1.60 -20.34 13.49
N PHE A 316 2.32 -19.26 13.79
CA PHE A 316 3.46 -19.32 14.71
C PHE A 316 3.01 -19.48 16.15
N LEU A 317 1.94 -18.79 16.58
CA LEU A 317 1.35 -19.02 17.90
C LEU A 317 0.84 -20.45 18.04
N MET A 318 0.19 -20.99 17.01
CA MET A 318 -0.26 -22.37 17.00
C MET A 318 0.91 -23.35 17.13
N VAL A 319 1.97 -23.18 16.33
CA VAL A 319 3.12 -24.10 16.32
C VAL A 319 3.97 -23.95 17.59
N HIS A 320 4.04 -22.76 18.20
CA HIS A 320 4.65 -22.57 19.53
C HIS A 320 4.05 -23.52 20.57
N ASP A 321 2.72 -23.71 20.55
CA ASP A 321 2.02 -24.59 21.50
C ASP A 321 2.15 -26.08 21.15
N THR A 322 2.76 -26.43 20.00
CA THR A 322 2.94 -27.82 19.59
C THR A 322 4.24 -28.41 20.09
N GLN A 323 4.23 -29.72 20.38
CA GLN A 323 5.43 -30.50 20.62
C GLN A 323 5.70 -31.42 19.43
N PHE A 324 6.86 -31.27 18.82
CA PHE A 324 7.30 -32.07 17.68
C PHE A 324 8.80 -32.31 17.71
N SER A 325 9.24 -33.34 17.00
CA SER A 325 10.63 -33.78 16.93
C SER A 325 11.17 -33.70 15.50
N TYR A 326 12.48 -33.87 15.35
CA TYR A 326 13.16 -33.94 14.06
C TYR A 326 12.52 -34.95 13.08
N ARG A 327 11.85 -36.00 13.59
CA ARG A 327 11.17 -37.02 12.77
C ARG A 327 9.96 -36.50 12.00
N GLN A 328 9.37 -35.40 12.46
CA GLN A 328 8.22 -34.77 11.84
C GLN A 328 8.64 -33.63 10.90
N MET A 329 9.95 -33.37 10.76
CA MET A 329 10.47 -32.30 9.93
C MET A 329 10.74 -32.76 8.48
N PRO A 330 10.49 -31.90 7.48
CA PRO A 330 9.95 -30.54 7.61
C PRO A 330 8.43 -30.55 7.92
N LEU A 331 8.04 -29.88 9.01
CA LEU A 331 6.63 -29.68 9.38
C LEU A 331 6.05 -28.58 8.49
N LYS A 332 4.91 -28.81 7.85
CA LYS A 332 4.32 -27.89 6.85
C LYS A 332 2.92 -27.47 7.26
N VAL A 333 2.74 -26.18 7.51
CA VAL A 333 1.45 -25.59 7.91
C VAL A 333 1.01 -24.58 6.85
N TYR A 334 -0.24 -24.67 6.42
CA TYR A 334 -0.81 -23.87 5.35
C TYR A 334 -2.13 -23.23 5.78
N GLU A 335 -2.37 -21.99 5.36
CA GLU A 335 -3.67 -21.34 5.52
C GLU A 335 -3.98 -20.57 4.25
N LEU A 336 -5.16 -20.81 3.67
CA LEU A 336 -5.73 -19.90 2.68
C LEU A 336 -6.34 -18.72 3.43
N THR A 337 -5.52 -17.68 3.67
CA THR A 337 -5.96 -16.49 4.38
C THR A 337 -6.94 -15.71 3.52
N ARG A 338 -8.24 -16.00 3.66
CA ARG A 338 -9.30 -15.33 2.87
C ARG A 338 -9.30 -13.82 3.07
N TYR A 339 -8.87 -13.37 4.25
CA TYR A 339 -8.75 -11.97 4.62
C TYR A 339 -7.37 -11.68 5.24
N SER A 340 -6.52 -11.05 4.43
CA SER A 340 -5.28 -10.38 4.85
C SER A 340 -5.37 -8.90 4.49
N PHE A 341 -4.94 -8.02 5.40
CA PHE A 341 -5.11 -6.57 5.26
C PHE A 341 -3.79 -5.81 5.32
N ARG A 342 -3.49 -4.99 4.31
CA ARG A 342 -2.34 -4.05 4.34
C ARG A 342 -2.84 -2.66 4.06
N ARG A 343 -2.62 -1.70 4.99
CA ARG A 343 -3.13 -0.33 4.85
C ARG A 343 -2.26 0.52 3.92
N GLU A 344 -2.21 0.14 2.65
CA GLU A 344 -1.51 0.83 1.57
C GLU A 344 -1.93 2.32 1.47
N LYS A 345 -1.07 3.21 0.95
CA LYS A 345 -1.50 4.60 0.74
C LYS A 345 -2.61 4.64 -0.32
N SER A 346 -3.55 5.58 -0.20
CA SER A 346 -4.68 5.69 -1.14
C SER A 346 -4.22 5.84 -2.60
N GLY A 347 -3.15 6.60 -2.85
CA GLY A 347 -2.56 6.76 -4.19
C GLY A 347 -1.75 5.56 -4.73
N GLU A 348 -1.58 4.50 -3.93
CA GLU A 348 -0.87 3.28 -4.33
C GLU A 348 -1.82 2.14 -4.72
N VAL A 349 -3.08 2.19 -4.26
CA VAL A 349 -4.10 1.17 -4.53
C VAL A 349 -4.55 1.25 -5.99
N VAL A 350 -4.58 0.12 -6.69
CA VAL A 350 -5.10 0.04 -8.05
C VAL A 350 -5.59 -1.36 -8.41
N GLY A 351 -6.88 -1.44 -8.76
CA GLY A 351 -7.53 -2.64 -9.26
C GLY A 351 -7.17 -3.89 -8.45
N LEU A 352 -6.84 -4.96 -9.16
CA LEU A 352 -6.47 -6.26 -8.59
C LEU A 352 -4.95 -6.40 -8.35
N ARG A 353 -4.15 -5.42 -8.79
CA ARG A 353 -2.68 -5.44 -8.66
C ARG A 353 -2.22 -5.09 -7.23
N ARG A 354 -2.82 -4.06 -6.64
CA ARG A 354 -2.47 -3.56 -5.30
C ARG A 354 -3.71 -3.21 -4.51
N LEU A 355 -3.98 -4.03 -3.51
CA LEU A 355 -5.20 -4.06 -2.71
C LEU A 355 -4.87 -3.77 -1.25
N ARG A 356 -5.90 -3.43 -0.47
CA ARG A 356 -5.82 -3.31 0.98
C ARG A 356 -6.37 -4.53 1.69
N ALA A 357 -7.23 -5.31 1.04
CA ALA A 357 -7.65 -6.63 1.46
C ALA A 357 -7.43 -7.64 0.32
N PHE A 358 -6.87 -8.80 0.64
CA PHE A 358 -6.55 -9.82 -0.35
C PHE A 358 -6.59 -11.22 0.26
N THR A 359 -6.76 -12.23 -0.60
CA THR A 359 -6.72 -13.64 -0.23
C THR A 359 -5.36 -14.23 -0.55
N MET A 360 -4.62 -14.68 0.46
CA MET A 360 -3.25 -15.18 0.28
C MET A 360 -3.12 -16.64 0.75
N PRO A 361 -2.75 -17.58 -0.14
CA PRO A 361 -2.31 -18.90 0.25
C PRO A 361 -0.95 -18.76 0.92
N ASP A 362 -0.87 -19.01 2.22
CA ASP A 362 0.33 -18.76 3.03
C ASP A 362 0.78 -20.05 3.71
N CYS A 363 2.01 -20.48 3.42
CA CYS A 363 2.56 -21.76 3.85
C CYS A 363 3.90 -21.59 4.56
N HIS A 364 4.01 -22.18 5.74
CA HIS A 364 5.22 -22.21 6.54
C HIS A 364 5.76 -23.63 6.65
N ALA A 365 7.04 -23.81 6.32
CA ALA A 365 7.76 -25.06 6.57
C ALA A 365 8.80 -24.85 7.66
N PHE A 366 8.81 -25.72 8.67
CA PHE A 366 9.76 -25.69 9.79
C PHE A 366 10.81 -26.77 9.56
N CYS A 367 12.04 -26.33 9.28
CA CYS A 367 13.16 -27.18 8.91
C CYS A 367 14.17 -27.29 10.06
N ALA A 368 14.77 -28.47 10.23
CA ALA A 368 15.72 -28.75 11.31
C ALA A 368 17.00 -27.93 11.20
N ASP A 369 17.50 -27.78 9.98
CA ASP A 369 18.78 -27.16 9.65
C ASP A 369 18.76 -26.51 8.26
N LEU A 370 19.89 -25.89 7.88
CA LEU A 370 20.04 -25.18 6.62
C LEU A 370 20.04 -26.11 5.39
N GLU A 371 20.51 -27.36 5.50
CA GLU A 371 20.50 -28.29 4.37
C GLU A 371 19.07 -28.73 4.03
N GLN A 372 18.29 -29.09 5.06
CA GLN A 372 16.87 -29.38 4.89
C GLN A 372 16.10 -28.15 4.38
N ALA A 373 16.41 -26.96 4.90
CA ALA A 373 15.82 -25.72 4.42
C ALA A 373 16.13 -25.46 2.94
N LYS A 374 17.39 -25.65 2.48
CA LYS A 374 17.76 -25.50 1.06
C LYS A 374 17.03 -26.49 0.16
N GLN A 375 16.92 -27.75 0.58
CA GLN A 375 16.20 -28.77 -0.18
C GLN A 375 14.70 -28.45 -0.30
N GLU A 376 14.09 -28.02 0.80
CA GLU A 376 12.67 -27.65 0.83
C GLU A 376 12.42 -26.37 0.02
N PHE A 377 13.34 -25.41 0.05
CA PHE A 377 13.29 -24.20 -0.77
C PHE A 377 13.33 -24.50 -2.28
N LYS A 378 14.16 -25.44 -2.73
CA LYS A 378 14.15 -25.91 -4.14
C LYS A 378 12.83 -26.59 -4.51
N THR A 379 12.28 -27.39 -3.61
CA THR A 379 10.99 -28.07 -3.81
C THR A 379 9.87 -27.03 -3.99
N ARG A 380 9.82 -26.04 -3.10
CA ARG A 380 8.83 -24.96 -3.12
C ARG A 380 9.01 -23.99 -4.28
N PHE A 381 10.25 -23.76 -4.74
CA PHE A 381 10.53 -23.02 -5.96
C PHE A 381 9.91 -23.69 -7.19
N ASN A 382 10.13 -25.00 -7.36
CA ASN A 382 9.51 -25.78 -8.44
C ASN A 382 7.98 -25.84 -8.31
N LEU A 383 7.47 -26.05 -7.10
CA LEU A 383 6.03 -26.03 -6.82
C LEU A 383 5.40 -24.71 -7.27
N SER A 384 6.01 -23.58 -6.90
CA SER A 384 5.48 -22.25 -7.22
C SER A 384 5.50 -21.98 -8.73
N ILE A 385 6.59 -22.33 -9.41
CA ILE A 385 6.67 -22.23 -10.87
C ILE A 385 5.59 -23.09 -11.53
N GLY A 386 5.42 -24.34 -11.08
CA GLY A 386 4.39 -25.23 -11.60
C GLY A 386 2.97 -24.73 -11.34
N VAL A 387 2.72 -24.13 -10.17
CA VAL A 387 1.43 -23.50 -9.84
C VAL A 387 1.14 -22.33 -10.78
N LEU A 388 2.12 -21.46 -11.06
CA LEU A 388 1.94 -20.35 -12.00
C LEU A 388 1.70 -20.85 -13.43
N ASP A 389 2.45 -21.85 -13.87
CA ASP A 389 2.32 -22.43 -15.21
C ASP A 389 0.93 -23.08 -15.41
N ASP A 390 0.48 -23.87 -14.43
CA ASP A 390 -0.84 -24.51 -14.44
C ASP A 390 -2.01 -23.49 -14.38
N ILE A 391 -1.80 -22.31 -13.79
CA ILE A 391 -2.76 -21.19 -13.82
C ILE A 391 -2.81 -20.55 -15.22
N GLY A 392 -1.80 -20.75 -16.05
CA GLY A 392 -1.66 -20.19 -17.40
C GLY A 392 -0.65 -19.04 -17.48
N LEU A 393 0.26 -18.91 -16.49
CA LEU A 393 1.33 -17.91 -16.46
C LEU A 393 2.68 -18.62 -16.62
N SER A 394 3.17 -18.61 -17.86
CA SER A 394 4.44 -19.23 -18.23
C SER A 394 5.64 -18.41 -17.71
N LYS A 395 6.83 -18.99 -17.72
CA LYS A 395 8.08 -18.31 -17.32
C LYS A 395 8.43 -17.08 -18.18
N ASP A 396 7.80 -16.91 -19.33
CA ASP A 396 7.96 -15.73 -20.20
C ASP A 396 7.06 -14.56 -19.78
N ASP A 397 6.04 -14.81 -18.96
CA ASP A 397 5.10 -13.81 -18.47
C ASP A 397 5.64 -13.04 -17.24
N TYR A 398 6.64 -13.58 -16.55
CA TYR A 398 7.17 -13.01 -15.31
C TYR A 398 8.70 -13.10 -15.22
N GLU A 399 9.26 -12.30 -14.31
CA GLU A 399 10.69 -12.27 -13.99
C GLU A 399 10.90 -12.59 -12.51
N VAL A 400 12.02 -13.20 -12.16
CA VAL A 400 12.33 -13.56 -10.78
C VAL A 400 13.39 -12.61 -10.22
N ALA A 401 13.08 -12.01 -9.06
CA ALA A 401 14.07 -11.34 -8.23
C ALA A 401 14.49 -12.26 -7.10
N ILE A 402 15.76 -12.24 -6.76
CA ILE A 402 16.35 -12.94 -5.61
C ILE A 402 17.12 -11.94 -4.76
N ARG A 403 16.98 -12.04 -3.43
CA ARG A 403 17.59 -11.12 -2.47
C ARG A 403 18.29 -11.91 -1.39
N PHE A 404 19.54 -11.59 -1.13
CA PHE A 404 20.35 -12.30 -0.16
C PHE A 404 21.43 -11.41 0.46
N THR A 405 21.92 -11.83 1.62
CA THR A 405 23.13 -11.23 2.20
C THR A 405 24.37 -11.72 1.47
N GLU A 406 25.41 -10.88 1.45
CA GLU A 406 26.69 -11.22 0.81
C GLU A 406 27.31 -12.50 1.40
N ASP A 407 27.28 -12.65 2.74
CA ASP A 407 27.81 -13.84 3.42
C ASP A 407 27.06 -15.11 3.03
N PHE A 408 25.72 -15.04 2.99
CA PHE A 408 24.90 -16.19 2.59
C PHE A 408 25.23 -16.63 1.16
N TYR A 409 25.44 -15.68 0.24
CA TYR A 409 25.83 -15.97 -1.12
C TYR A 409 27.23 -16.59 -1.22
N LYS A 410 28.21 -16.07 -0.46
CA LYS A 410 29.58 -16.64 -0.44
C LYS A 410 29.58 -18.10 -0.01
N GLU A 411 28.78 -18.44 1.00
CA GLU A 411 28.69 -19.80 1.54
C GLU A 411 27.80 -20.74 0.71
N ASN A 412 26.79 -20.20 0.00
CA ASN A 412 25.75 -20.98 -0.67
C ASN A 412 25.59 -20.63 -2.15
N LYS A 413 26.69 -20.26 -2.82
CA LYS A 413 26.68 -19.83 -4.23
C LYS A 413 26.03 -20.85 -5.15
N ASP A 414 26.44 -22.11 -5.06
CA ASP A 414 25.92 -23.18 -5.95
C ASP A 414 24.42 -23.37 -5.80
N PHE A 415 23.92 -23.28 -4.56
CA PHE A 415 22.48 -23.34 -4.27
C PHE A 415 21.71 -22.19 -4.93
N ILE A 416 22.24 -20.97 -4.88
CA ILE A 416 21.61 -19.79 -5.51
C ILE A 416 21.66 -19.89 -7.04
N VAL A 417 22.78 -20.33 -7.60
CA VAL A 417 22.94 -20.56 -9.04
C VAL A 417 21.98 -21.64 -9.53
N ASP A 418 21.75 -22.69 -8.75
CA ASP A 418 20.79 -23.75 -9.09
C ASP A 418 19.36 -23.22 -9.23
N LEU A 419 18.95 -22.20 -8.47
CA LEU A 419 17.63 -21.57 -8.64
C LEU A 419 17.51 -20.90 -10.00
N ALA A 420 18.55 -20.20 -10.46
CA ALA A 420 18.59 -19.61 -11.80
C ALA A 420 18.54 -20.70 -12.90
N LYS A 421 19.26 -21.81 -12.71
CA LYS A 421 19.20 -22.97 -13.64
C LYS A 421 17.81 -23.61 -13.70
N ILE A 422 17.17 -23.83 -12.55
CA ILE A 422 15.81 -24.38 -12.47
C ILE A 422 14.80 -23.44 -13.17
N PHE A 423 14.96 -22.12 -12.96
CA PHE A 423 14.14 -21.15 -13.66
C PHE A 423 14.42 -21.17 -15.17
N GLY A 424 15.68 -21.31 -15.58
CA GLY A 424 16.09 -21.36 -16.98
C GLY A 424 16.25 -19.99 -17.64
N LYS A 425 16.21 -18.91 -16.84
CA LYS A 425 16.43 -17.51 -17.25
C LYS A 425 17.28 -16.80 -16.20
N SER A 426 17.91 -15.69 -16.59
CA SER A 426 18.63 -14.82 -15.66
C SER A 426 17.70 -14.20 -14.62
N LEU A 427 18.21 -14.02 -13.40
CA LEU A 427 17.48 -13.46 -12.26
C LEU A 427 18.00 -12.06 -11.93
N LEU A 428 17.11 -11.17 -11.48
CA LEU A 428 17.53 -9.93 -10.83
C LEU A 428 17.98 -10.23 -9.41
N ALA A 429 19.22 -9.91 -9.06
CA ALA A 429 19.77 -10.14 -7.72
C ALA A 429 19.94 -8.81 -6.97
N GLU A 430 19.39 -8.72 -5.76
CA GLU A 430 19.66 -7.65 -4.81
C GLU A 430 20.57 -8.19 -3.71
N VAL A 431 21.78 -7.65 -3.61
CA VAL A 431 22.78 -8.08 -2.64
C VAL A 431 22.88 -7.06 -1.51
N TRP A 432 22.82 -7.55 -0.28
CA TRP A 432 22.93 -6.74 0.93
C TRP A 432 24.23 -7.02 1.68
N THR A 433 24.94 -5.96 2.07
CA THR A 433 26.13 -6.07 2.91
C THR A 433 25.80 -6.42 4.36
N GLU A 434 24.63 -6.04 4.83
CA GLU A 434 24.16 -6.29 6.20
C GLU A 434 22.74 -6.86 6.18
N ARG A 435 22.40 -7.70 7.17
CA ARG A 435 21.08 -8.31 7.30
C ARG A 435 20.12 -7.39 8.07
N PHE A 436 19.18 -6.77 7.37
CA PHE A 436 18.18 -5.88 7.99
C PHE A 436 16.83 -6.56 8.21
N PHE A 437 16.45 -7.48 7.32
CA PHE A 437 15.22 -8.26 7.44
C PHE A 437 15.44 -9.53 8.26
N TYR A 438 14.35 -10.15 8.68
CA TYR A 438 14.38 -11.40 9.45
C TYR A 438 14.78 -12.63 8.63
N PHE A 439 14.96 -12.48 7.31
CA PHE A 439 15.33 -13.54 6.38
C PHE A 439 16.72 -13.32 5.77
N THR A 440 17.38 -14.40 5.39
CA THR A 440 18.71 -14.40 4.75
C THR A 440 18.65 -14.56 3.23
N LEU A 441 17.59 -15.19 2.73
CA LEU A 441 17.32 -15.38 1.31
C LEU A 441 15.82 -15.19 1.06
N LYS A 442 15.48 -14.50 -0.03
CA LYS A 442 14.12 -14.38 -0.56
C LYS A 442 14.13 -14.40 -2.07
N TRP A 443 13.15 -15.04 -2.69
CA TRP A 443 12.84 -14.80 -4.10
C TRP A 443 11.39 -14.39 -4.28
N ASP A 444 11.12 -13.64 -5.35
CA ASP A 444 9.78 -13.27 -5.79
C ASP A 444 9.66 -13.47 -7.31
N ALA A 445 8.58 -14.11 -7.75
CA ALA A 445 8.19 -14.17 -9.16
C ALA A 445 7.25 -13.00 -9.47
N ASN A 446 7.64 -12.11 -10.37
CA ASN A 446 6.99 -10.82 -10.59
C ASN A 446 6.44 -10.71 -12.01
N PHE A 447 5.13 -10.58 -12.13
CA PHE A 447 4.48 -10.31 -13.41
C PHE A 447 4.65 -8.84 -13.77
N VAL A 448 5.12 -8.58 -15.00
CA VAL A 448 5.30 -7.22 -15.54
C VAL A 448 4.09 -6.86 -16.41
N ASP A 449 3.33 -5.85 -15.99
CA ASP A 449 2.12 -5.43 -16.70
C ASP A 449 2.38 -4.59 -17.96
N ASN A 450 1.29 -4.28 -18.66
CA ASN A 450 1.28 -3.43 -19.85
C ASN A 450 1.68 -1.96 -19.56
N GLN A 451 1.98 -1.60 -18.31
CA GLN A 451 2.50 -0.30 -17.91
C GLN A 451 3.94 -0.37 -17.36
N ASP A 452 4.63 -1.49 -17.60
CA ASP A 452 5.99 -1.78 -17.15
C ASP A 452 6.13 -1.76 -15.62
N LYS A 453 5.05 -2.03 -14.88
CA LYS A 453 5.07 -2.19 -13.43
C LYS A 453 5.01 -3.65 -13.06
N ALA A 454 5.66 -4.00 -11.95
CA ALA A 454 5.73 -5.37 -11.49
C ALA A 454 4.86 -5.61 -10.26
N ALA A 455 4.30 -6.81 -10.15
CA ALA A 455 3.68 -7.30 -8.93
C ALA A 455 4.09 -8.75 -8.66
N ALA A 456 4.58 -9.00 -7.45
CA ALA A 456 4.93 -10.34 -7.00
C ALA A 456 3.67 -11.22 -6.97
N LEU A 457 3.75 -12.32 -7.71
CA LEU A 457 2.85 -13.46 -7.64
C LEU A 457 3.39 -14.36 -6.55
N SER A 458 4.35 -15.24 -6.85
CA SER A 458 4.88 -16.18 -5.86
C SER A 458 6.08 -15.63 -5.09
N THR A 459 6.29 -16.14 -3.88
CA THR A 459 7.43 -15.78 -3.03
C THR A 459 7.83 -16.95 -2.16
N ASP A 460 9.13 -17.05 -1.84
CA ASP A 460 9.63 -17.89 -0.73
C ASP A 460 10.81 -17.19 -0.04
N GLN A 461 10.97 -17.43 1.26
CA GLN A 461 12.03 -16.80 2.05
C GLN A 461 12.47 -17.65 3.25
N ILE A 462 13.78 -17.64 3.54
CA ILE A 462 14.41 -18.36 4.65
C ILE A 462 14.53 -17.43 5.86
N ASP A 463 13.69 -17.65 6.85
CA ASP A 463 13.65 -16.90 8.12
C ASP A 463 14.47 -17.59 9.20
N VAL A 464 15.35 -16.79 9.80
CA VAL A 464 16.34 -17.23 10.80
C VAL A 464 16.09 -16.60 12.18
N GLU A 465 15.03 -15.82 12.36
CA GLU A 465 14.75 -15.05 13.57
C GLU A 465 13.44 -15.44 14.26
N ASN A 466 12.36 -15.68 13.51
CA ASN A 466 11.04 -15.78 14.14
C ASN A 466 10.84 -17.02 14.99
N ALA A 467 11.53 -18.13 14.71
CA ALA A 467 11.48 -19.31 15.57
C ALA A 467 11.87 -18.96 17.02
N LYS A 468 12.94 -18.16 17.19
CA LYS A 468 13.37 -17.69 18.52
C LYS A 468 12.40 -16.69 19.12
N ARG A 469 11.92 -15.72 18.33
CA ARG A 469 10.97 -14.68 18.76
C ARG A 469 9.66 -15.26 19.30
N TYR A 470 9.17 -16.32 18.66
CA TYR A 470 7.93 -17.00 19.03
C TYR A 470 8.18 -18.23 19.91
N GLU A 471 9.42 -18.45 20.38
CA GLU A 471 9.80 -19.61 21.20
C GLU A 471 9.41 -20.98 20.60
N ILE A 472 9.38 -21.07 19.27
CA ILE A 472 9.06 -22.30 18.55
C ILE A 472 10.26 -23.24 18.64
N THR A 473 10.08 -24.38 19.29
CA THR A 473 11.14 -25.37 19.49
C THR A 473 10.73 -26.75 19.02
N TYR A 474 11.72 -27.56 18.64
CA TYR A 474 11.56 -28.99 18.38
C TYR A 474 12.59 -29.80 19.16
N VAL A 475 12.34 -31.09 19.33
CA VAL A 475 13.29 -32.01 19.95
C VAL A 475 14.16 -32.69 18.89
N ASP A 476 15.48 -32.51 18.97
CA ASP A 476 16.44 -33.11 18.04
C ASP A 476 16.73 -34.59 18.35
N GLU A 477 17.63 -35.21 17.58
CA GLU A 477 18.01 -36.63 17.73
C GLU A 477 18.66 -36.94 19.09
N ARG A 478 19.19 -35.93 19.78
CA ARG A 478 19.86 -36.04 21.08
C ARG A 478 18.90 -35.77 22.24
N GLY A 479 17.64 -35.44 21.95
CA GLY A 479 16.66 -35.08 22.96
C GLY A 479 16.75 -33.62 23.42
N GLU A 480 17.53 -32.78 22.74
CA GLU A 480 17.70 -31.38 23.09
C GLU A 480 16.68 -30.50 22.35
N LYS A 481 16.27 -29.39 22.98
CA LYS A 481 15.38 -28.41 22.35
C LYS A 481 16.18 -27.51 21.41
N GLN A 482 15.79 -27.46 20.16
CA GLN A 482 16.39 -26.62 19.12
C GLN A 482 15.34 -25.70 18.48
N TYR A 483 15.81 -24.62 17.86
CA TYR A 483 14.96 -23.70 17.09
C TYR A 483 15.03 -24.07 15.61
N PRO A 484 13.89 -24.30 14.92
CA PRO A 484 13.90 -24.57 13.49
C PRO A 484 14.20 -23.31 12.66
N LEU A 485 14.60 -23.52 11.42
CA LEU A 485 14.48 -22.50 10.37
C LEU A 485 13.04 -22.49 9.84
N ILE A 486 12.51 -21.32 9.51
CA ILE A 486 11.15 -21.17 9.00
C ILE A 486 11.21 -20.74 7.53
N LEU A 487 10.54 -21.43 6.64
CA LEU A 487 10.36 -21.02 5.25
C LEU A 487 8.97 -20.43 5.05
N HIS A 488 8.83 -19.22 4.51
CA HIS A 488 7.53 -18.58 4.24
C HIS A 488 7.25 -18.57 2.75
N CYS A 489 6.18 -19.23 2.27
CA CYS A 489 5.88 -19.31 0.85
C CYS A 489 4.43 -18.97 0.58
N SER A 490 4.24 -18.14 -0.44
CA SER A 490 2.95 -18.03 -1.12
C SER A 490 3.13 -18.57 -2.55
N PRO A 491 2.60 -19.75 -2.88
CA PRO A 491 2.91 -20.46 -4.13
C PRO A 491 2.34 -19.77 -5.37
N SER A 492 1.25 -19.02 -5.23
CA SER A 492 0.62 -18.23 -6.30
C SER A 492 0.62 -16.72 -6.02
N GLY A 493 0.94 -16.32 -4.78
CA GLY A 493 0.62 -15.00 -4.27
C GLY A 493 -0.85 -14.82 -3.96
N ALA A 494 -1.23 -13.57 -3.76
CA ALA A 494 -2.63 -13.20 -3.61
C ALA A 494 -3.45 -13.67 -4.81
N ILE A 495 -4.58 -14.34 -4.58
CA ILE A 495 -5.44 -14.87 -5.64
C ILE A 495 -5.91 -13.75 -6.58
N GLU A 496 -6.15 -12.56 -6.04
CA GLU A 496 -6.49 -11.39 -6.82
C GLU A 496 -5.38 -10.99 -7.79
N ARG A 497 -4.11 -11.17 -7.42
CA ARG A 497 -2.97 -10.91 -8.31
C ARG A 497 -2.86 -11.93 -9.43
N CYS A 498 -3.27 -13.18 -9.22
CA CYS A 498 -3.38 -14.15 -10.31
C CYS A 498 -4.41 -13.68 -11.36
N VAL A 499 -5.58 -13.21 -10.91
CA VAL A 499 -6.61 -12.67 -11.81
C VAL A 499 -6.13 -11.40 -12.52
N TYR A 500 -5.41 -10.52 -11.82
CA TYR A 500 -4.75 -9.36 -12.44
C TYR A 500 -3.80 -9.76 -13.56
N ALA A 501 -2.89 -10.71 -13.30
CA ALA A 501 -1.90 -11.14 -14.29
C ALA A 501 -2.57 -11.79 -15.51
N LEU A 502 -3.59 -12.62 -15.30
CA LEU A 502 -4.36 -13.22 -16.39
C LEU A 502 -5.08 -12.16 -17.26
N LEU A 503 -5.65 -11.12 -16.65
CA LEU A 503 -6.31 -10.04 -17.39
C LEU A 503 -5.31 -9.18 -18.19
N GLU A 504 -4.16 -8.85 -17.60
CA GLU A 504 -3.10 -8.10 -18.29
C GLU A 504 -2.48 -8.93 -19.42
N LYS A 505 -2.28 -10.24 -19.22
CA LYS A 505 -1.81 -11.17 -20.24
C LYS A 505 -2.81 -11.27 -21.40
N ALA A 506 -4.08 -11.52 -21.11
CA ALA A 506 -5.12 -11.60 -22.13
C ALA A 506 -5.25 -10.28 -22.93
N TYR A 507 -5.08 -9.13 -22.26
CA TYR A 507 -5.03 -7.84 -22.96
C TYR A 507 -3.86 -7.78 -23.95
N LYS A 508 -2.66 -8.18 -23.51
CA LYS A 508 -1.44 -8.17 -24.33
C LYS A 508 -1.56 -9.09 -25.53
N GLU A 509 -2.14 -10.27 -25.35
CA GLU A 509 -2.40 -11.24 -26.43
C GLU A 509 -3.43 -10.73 -27.44
N GLN A 510 -4.39 -9.89 -27.04
CA GLN A 510 -5.35 -9.27 -27.97
C GLN A 510 -4.75 -8.13 -28.81
N GLN A 511 -3.62 -7.55 -28.40
CA GLN A 511 -2.95 -6.49 -29.14
C GLN A 511 -1.94 -7.01 -30.17
N ASN A 512 -1.49 -8.27 -30.03
CA ASN A 512 -0.58 -8.95 -30.94
C ASN A 512 -1.36 -9.81 -31.92
#